data_AF-A0A4D4JIW0-F1
#
_entry.id   AF-A0A4D4JIW0-F1
#
_cell.length_a   1.000
_cell.length_b   1.000
_cell.length_c   1.000
_cell.angle_alpha   90.00
_cell.angle_beta   90.00
_cell.angle_gamma   90.00
#
_symmetry.space_group_name_H-M   'P 1'
#
loop_
_entity.id
_entity.type
_entity.pdbx_description
1 polymer ?
#
loop_
_entity_poly.entity_id
_entity_poly.type
_entity_poly.pdbx_seq_one_letter_code
_entity_poly.pdbx_strand_id
1 'polypeptide(L)'
;MDLGVVYRQAHALVAPGSCVTALHLGSEHSELATGQEPTKPSATLTLALGQQKTVRDFFRSAVPTPLELETAIAWVEDEVYAAHVRHRQWVPEGHTALLLSVDPMLHEIATLAGVAPGAERVLTLEAMERLFNRLAAVVQGRPAAHEGLPASPAFAASLLILRELMHHMPFAHITLLDKR
;
A
#
# COMPACT_ATOMS: atom_id res chain seq x y z
N MET A 1 1.05 -13.42 7.41
CA MET A 1 0.34 -13.87 6.20
C MET A 1 1.34 -14.62 5.33
N ASP A 2 0.92 -15.55 4.46
CA ASP A 2 1.84 -16.18 3.48
C ASP A 2 1.78 -15.41 2.16
N LEU A 3 2.78 -14.57 1.90
CA LEU A 3 2.89 -13.76 0.68
C LEU A 3 2.95 -14.62 -0.60
N GLY A 4 3.48 -15.85 -0.51
CA GLY A 4 3.52 -16.78 -1.62
C GLY A 4 2.13 -17.26 -2.04
N VAL A 5 1.19 -17.41 -1.10
CA VAL A 5 -0.21 -17.71 -1.41
C VAL A 5 -0.86 -16.55 -2.17
N VAL A 6 -0.65 -15.32 -1.69
CA VAL A 6 -1.21 -14.10 -2.31
C VAL A 6 -0.66 -13.93 -3.72
N TYR A 7 0.64 -14.13 -3.90
CA TYR A 7 1.29 -14.09 -5.21
C TYR A 7 0.67 -15.09 -6.20
N ARG A 8 0.45 -16.35 -5.78
CA ARG A 8 -0.20 -17.35 -6.64
C ARG A 8 -1.65 -17.01 -6.95
N GLN A 9 -2.39 -16.51 -5.98
CA GLN A 9 -3.78 -16.07 -6.17
C GLN A 9 -3.86 -14.90 -7.16
N ALA A 10 -2.94 -13.94 -7.05
CA ALA A 10 -2.84 -12.81 -7.95
C ALA A 10 -2.56 -13.27 -9.39
N HIS A 11 -1.63 -14.22 -9.58
CA HIS A 11 -1.35 -14.78 -10.89
C HIS A 11 -2.53 -15.52 -11.53
N ALA A 12 -3.41 -16.12 -10.72
CA ALA A 12 -4.60 -16.81 -11.24
C ALA A 12 -5.66 -15.87 -11.85
N LEU A 13 -5.53 -14.56 -11.63
CA LEU A 13 -6.52 -13.55 -12.05
C LEU A 13 -6.02 -12.64 -13.17
N VAL A 14 -4.75 -12.75 -13.56
CA VAL A 14 -4.15 -11.92 -14.60
C VAL A 14 -3.89 -12.73 -15.86
N ALA A 15 -3.69 -12.04 -16.99
CA ALA A 15 -3.38 -12.70 -18.23
C ALA A 15 -2.04 -13.47 -18.13
N PRO A 16 -1.89 -14.62 -18.83
CA PRO A 16 -0.61 -15.30 -18.93
C PRO A 16 0.50 -14.37 -19.41
N GLY A 17 1.66 -14.42 -18.76
CA GLY A 17 2.80 -13.56 -19.06
C GLY A 17 2.78 -12.17 -18.39
N SER A 18 1.69 -11.79 -17.70
CA SER A 18 1.68 -10.57 -16.89
C SER A 18 2.71 -10.63 -15.76
N CYS A 19 3.40 -9.51 -15.52
CA CYS A 19 4.23 -9.34 -14.33
C CYS A 19 3.34 -8.91 -13.17
N VAL A 20 3.40 -9.63 -12.05
CA VAL A 20 2.61 -9.37 -10.84
C VAL A 20 3.54 -8.93 -9.73
N THR A 21 3.09 -7.99 -8.92
CA THR A 21 3.65 -7.64 -7.62
C THR A 21 2.57 -7.85 -6.55
N ALA A 22 2.74 -8.85 -5.69
CA ALA A 22 1.88 -9.02 -4.52
C ALA A 22 2.45 -8.21 -3.34
N LEU A 23 1.59 -7.49 -2.62
CA LEU A 23 1.90 -6.68 -1.46
C LEU A 23 1.31 -7.28 -0.18
N HIS A 24 2.15 -7.41 0.83
CA HIS A 24 1.73 -7.52 2.23
C HIS A 24 2.15 -6.29 3.02
N LEU A 25 1.20 -5.56 3.60
CA LEU A 25 1.41 -4.49 4.55
C LEU A 25 1.35 -5.07 5.97
N GLY A 26 2.48 -5.49 6.51
CA GLY A 26 2.60 -6.05 7.85
C GLY A 26 2.70 -4.98 8.96
N SER A 27 2.75 -5.44 10.21
CA SER A 27 2.81 -4.56 11.38
C SER A 27 4.17 -3.87 11.55
N GLU A 28 5.26 -4.61 11.33
CA GLU A 28 6.64 -4.09 11.45
C GLU A 28 7.35 -3.96 10.10
N HIS A 29 6.94 -4.76 9.12
CA HIS A 29 7.55 -4.83 7.80
C HIS A 29 6.49 -4.99 6.72
N SER A 30 6.81 -4.53 5.52
CA SER A 30 6.00 -4.70 4.33
C SER A 30 6.78 -5.53 3.35
N GLU A 31 6.08 -6.40 2.63
CA GLU A 31 6.71 -7.35 1.73
C GLU A 31 6.12 -7.23 0.33
N LEU A 32 6.99 -7.33 -0.67
CA LEU A 32 6.63 -7.40 -2.08
C LEU A 32 7.14 -8.70 -2.67
N ALA A 33 6.29 -9.43 -3.39
CA ALA A 33 6.70 -10.59 -4.20
C ALA A 33 6.41 -10.28 -5.67
N THR A 34 7.45 -10.28 -6.51
CA THR A 34 7.37 -9.86 -7.92
C THR A 34 7.80 -10.97 -8.87
N GLY A 35 7.09 -11.15 -9.98
CA GLY A 35 7.50 -12.06 -11.06
C GLY A 35 6.43 -12.28 -12.12
N GLN A 36 6.78 -13.00 -13.18
CA GLN A 36 5.86 -13.44 -14.24
C GLN A 36 5.40 -14.91 -14.07
N GLU A 37 6.16 -15.71 -13.32
CA GLU A 37 5.91 -17.14 -13.18
C GLU A 37 4.84 -17.43 -12.11
N PRO A 38 3.71 -18.06 -12.45
CA PRO A 38 2.56 -18.17 -11.54
C PRO A 38 2.82 -18.86 -10.21
N THR A 39 3.84 -19.71 -10.12
CA THR A 39 4.07 -20.59 -8.96
C THR A 39 5.09 -20.04 -7.97
N LYS A 40 6.04 -19.22 -8.44
CA LYS A 40 7.15 -18.72 -7.65
C LYS A 40 7.57 -17.33 -8.10
N PRO A 41 7.68 -16.35 -7.18
CA PRO A 41 8.15 -15.03 -7.53
C PRO A 41 9.62 -15.06 -7.96
N SER A 42 9.95 -14.20 -8.92
CA SER A 42 11.33 -13.94 -9.33
C SER A 42 12.14 -13.30 -8.20
N ALA A 43 11.48 -12.50 -7.36
CA ALA A 43 12.10 -11.87 -6.21
C ALA A 43 11.10 -11.49 -5.11
N THR A 44 11.63 -11.36 -3.90
CA THR A 44 10.91 -10.82 -2.74
C THR A 44 11.69 -9.65 -2.13
N LEU A 45 11.00 -8.57 -1.79
CA LEU A 45 11.52 -7.46 -1.00
C LEU A 45 10.84 -7.39 0.34
N THR A 46 11.61 -7.03 1.35
CA THR A 46 11.10 -6.61 2.65
C THR A 46 11.52 -5.17 2.84
N LEU A 47 10.56 -4.30 3.09
CA LEU A 47 10.74 -2.90 3.43
C LEU A 47 10.65 -2.79 4.96
N ALA A 48 11.47 -1.93 5.56
CA ALA A 48 11.40 -1.66 7.00
C ALA A 48 10.18 -0.79 7.37
N LEU A 49 9.06 -0.96 6.67
CA LEU A 49 7.85 -0.18 6.79
C LEU A 49 6.73 -1.07 7.32
N GLY A 50 6.09 -0.70 8.40
CA GLY A 50 4.92 -1.41 8.89
C GLY A 50 4.08 -0.48 9.75
N GLN A 51 2.77 -0.70 9.77
CA GLN A 51 1.88 0.27 10.41
C GLN A 51 2.22 0.52 11.88
N GLN A 52 2.58 -0.50 12.65
CA GLN A 52 2.94 -0.36 14.07
C GLN A 52 4.32 0.26 14.24
N LYS A 53 5.27 -0.09 13.36
CA LYS A 53 6.58 0.55 13.32
C LYS A 53 6.48 2.04 13.05
N THR A 54 5.78 2.44 11.99
CA THR A 54 5.61 3.86 11.63
C THR A 54 4.87 4.62 12.73
N VAL A 55 3.82 4.05 13.32
CA VAL A 55 3.14 4.68 14.46
C VAL A 55 4.08 4.89 15.63
N ARG A 56 4.82 3.86 16.05
CA ARG A 56 5.75 3.93 17.18
C ARG A 56 6.85 4.96 16.96
N ASP A 57 7.38 5.01 15.74
CA ASP A 57 8.55 5.82 15.44
C ASP A 57 8.18 7.31 15.21
N PHE A 58 6.96 7.61 14.76
CA PHE A 58 6.59 8.96 14.33
C PHE A 58 5.35 9.58 14.99
N PHE A 59 4.37 8.79 15.45
CA PHE A 59 3.06 9.34 15.85
C PHE A 59 2.84 9.24 17.36
N ARG A 60 2.62 10.39 18.02
CA ARG A 60 2.37 10.45 19.47
C ARG A 60 0.91 10.38 19.87
N SER A 61 -0.01 10.50 18.92
CA SER A 61 -1.45 10.59 19.15
C SER A 61 -2.24 9.92 18.03
N ALA A 62 -3.56 9.80 18.21
CA ALA A 62 -4.42 9.12 17.26
C ALA A 62 -4.49 9.79 15.88
N VAL A 63 -4.27 11.10 15.85
CA VAL A 63 -4.07 11.90 14.64
C VAL A 63 -2.67 12.52 14.74
N PRO A 64 -1.79 12.35 13.74
CA PRO A 64 -0.47 12.97 13.76
C PRO A 64 -0.59 14.49 13.59
N THR A 65 0.37 15.21 14.15
CA THR A 65 0.59 16.63 13.84
C THR A 65 1.15 16.80 12.42
N PRO A 66 1.06 18.00 11.81
CA PRO A 66 1.66 18.25 10.49
C PRO A 66 3.13 17.86 10.41
N LEU A 67 3.93 18.24 11.41
CA LEU A 67 5.35 17.93 11.46
C LEU A 67 5.63 16.43 11.58
N GLU A 68 4.84 15.70 12.38
CA GLU A 68 4.98 14.25 12.51
C GLU A 68 4.65 13.53 11.19
N LEU A 69 3.60 13.98 10.49
CA LEU A 69 3.25 13.43 9.18
C LEU A 69 4.35 13.70 8.14
N GLU A 70 4.86 14.94 8.05
CA GLU A 70 5.96 15.30 7.14
C GLU A 70 7.24 14.50 7.42
N THR A 71 7.59 14.32 8.70
CA THR A 71 8.75 13.52 9.10
C THR A 71 8.57 12.05 8.70
N ALA A 72 7.37 11.51 8.91
CA ALA A 72 7.05 10.14 8.51
C ALA A 72 7.08 9.97 6.99
N ILE A 73 6.56 10.95 6.21
CA ILE A 73 6.62 10.94 4.75
C ILE A 73 8.07 10.82 4.28
N ALA A 74 8.96 11.71 4.75
CA ALA A 74 10.36 11.70 4.31
C ALA A 74 11.03 10.33 4.55
N TRP A 75 10.78 9.72 5.71
CA TRP A 75 11.37 8.42 6.04
C TRP A 75 10.78 7.27 5.20
N VAL A 76 9.46 7.27 5.02
CA VAL A 76 8.76 6.27 4.19
C VAL A 76 9.19 6.41 2.73
N GLU A 77 9.33 7.63 2.22
CA GLU A 77 9.76 7.93 0.85
C GLU A 77 11.16 7.36 0.58
N ASP A 78 12.13 7.56 1.47
CA ASP A 78 13.49 7.01 1.33
C ASP A 78 13.49 5.47 1.22
N GLU A 79 12.75 4.79 2.10
CA GLU A 79 12.61 3.33 2.08
C GLU A 79 11.91 2.83 0.81
N VAL A 80 10.86 3.53 0.36
CA VAL A 80 10.15 3.18 -0.88
C VAL A 80 11.02 3.44 -2.10
N TYR A 81 11.78 4.53 -2.13
CA TYR A 81 12.70 4.82 -3.24
C TYR A 81 13.76 3.73 -3.36
N ALA A 82 14.36 3.31 -2.24
CA ALA A 82 15.29 2.19 -2.22
C ALA A 82 14.64 0.88 -2.71
N ALA A 83 13.38 0.63 -2.34
CA ALA A 83 12.62 -0.50 -2.84
C ALA A 83 12.33 -0.41 -4.34
N HIS A 84 11.97 0.77 -4.85
CA HIS A 84 11.71 1.03 -6.26
C HIS A 84 12.93 0.70 -7.13
N VAL A 85 14.12 1.16 -6.72
CA VAL A 85 15.38 0.90 -7.44
C VAL A 85 15.67 -0.60 -7.58
N ARG A 86 15.31 -1.40 -6.58
CA ARG A 86 15.47 -2.86 -6.61
C ARG A 86 14.35 -3.54 -7.40
N HIS A 87 13.11 -3.11 -7.18
CA HIS A 87 11.91 -3.67 -7.82
C HIS A 87 11.96 -3.57 -9.34
N ARG A 88 12.36 -2.42 -9.89
CA ARG A 88 12.47 -2.22 -11.35
C ARG A 88 13.41 -3.20 -12.06
N GLN A 89 14.33 -3.84 -11.34
CA GLN A 89 15.24 -4.84 -11.92
C GLN A 89 14.54 -6.18 -12.20
N TRP A 90 13.35 -6.39 -11.64
CA TRP A 90 12.58 -7.63 -11.81
C TRP A 90 11.30 -7.44 -12.62
N VAL A 91 11.03 -6.20 -13.04
CA VAL A 91 9.99 -5.92 -14.03
C VAL A 91 10.67 -5.97 -15.40
N PRO A 92 10.28 -6.90 -16.29
CA PRO A 92 10.86 -6.98 -17.62
C PRO A 92 10.67 -5.68 -18.40
N GLU A 93 11.62 -5.39 -19.30
CA GLU A 93 11.52 -4.21 -20.15
C GLU A 93 10.22 -4.21 -20.97
N GLY A 94 9.59 -3.03 -21.07
CA GLY A 94 8.30 -2.86 -21.74
C GLY A 94 7.08 -3.42 -20.99
N HIS A 95 7.25 -3.97 -19.79
CA HIS A 95 6.15 -4.45 -18.95
C HIS A 95 5.88 -3.48 -17.80
N THR A 96 4.62 -3.44 -17.35
CA THR A 96 4.23 -2.86 -16.06
C THR A 96 3.86 -4.00 -15.12
N ALA A 97 4.23 -3.87 -13.85
CA ALA A 97 3.82 -4.82 -12.84
C ALA A 97 2.42 -4.47 -12.32
N LEU A 98 1.53 -5.45 -12.26
CA LEU A 98 0.21 -5.32 -11.66
C LEU A 98 0.34 -5.47 -10.14
N LEU A 99 -0.10 -4.49 -9.36
CA LEU A 99 -0.04 -4.52 -7.89
C LEU A 99 -1.31 -5.15 -7.31
N LEU A 100 -1.15 -6.16 -6.44
CA LEU A 100 -2.26 -6.88 -5.82
C LEU A 100 -2.04 -7.10 -4.32
N SER A 101 -3.13 -7.17 -3.54
CA SER A 101 -3.08 -7.55 -2.12
C SER A 101 -4.40 -8.19 -1.65
N VAL A 102 -4.34 -8.85 -0.49
CA VAL A 102 -5.51 -9.38 0.26
C VAL A 102 -5.61 -8.77 1.66
N ASP A 103 -4.80 -7.75 1.95
CA ASP A 103 -4.69 -7.23 3.31
C ASP A 103 -5.99 -6.54 3.76
N PRO A 104 -6.54 -6.88 4.94
CA PRO A 104 -7.76 -6.28 5.44
C PRO A 104 -7.70 -4.76 5.59
N MET A 105 -6.54 -4.23 6.00
CA MET A 105 -6.34 -2.77 6.14
C MET A 105 -6.41 -2.05 4.78
N LEU A 106 -5.92 -2.67 3.70
CA LEU A 106 -6.03 -2.09 2.37
C LEU A 106 -7.47 -2.12 1.85
N HIS A 107 -8.25 -3.15 2.22
CA HIS A 107 -9.70 -3.17 2.00
C HIS A 107 -10.44 -2.06 2.77
N GLU A 108 -10.03 -1.75 3.99
CA GLU A 108 -10.57 -0.62 4.75
C GLU A 108 -10.26 0.71 4.05
N ILE A 109 -9.01 0.91 3.63
CA ILE A 109 -8.57 2.09 2.85
C ILE A 109 -9.40 2.24 1.57
N ALA A 110 -9.59 1.17 0.79
CA ALA A 110 -10.40 1.22 -0.43
C ALA A 110 -11.86 1.62 -0.13
N THR A 111 -12.43 1.16 0.99
CA THR A 111 -13.78 1.55 1.42
C THR A 111 -13.86 3.04 1.72
N LEU A 112 -12.88 3.56 2.46
CA LEU A 112 -12.80 4.98 2.81
C LEU A 112 -12.53 5.86 1.58
N ALA A 113 -11.87 5.32 0.55
CA ALA A 113 -11.68 5.96 -0.75
C ALA A 113 -12.92 5.91 -1.66
N GLY A 114 -14.02 5.29 -1.22
CA GLY A 114 -15.29 5.20 -1.95
C GLY A 114 -15.38 4.02 -2.92
N VAL A 115 -14.47 3.04 -2.84
CA VAL A 115 -14.54 1.81 -3.64
C VAL A 115 -15.56 0.88 -3.00
N ALA A 116 -16.55 0.43 -3.77
CA ALA A 116 -17.58 -0.49 -3.29
C ALA A 116 -16.96 -1.83 -2.81
N PRO A 117 -17.56 -2.49 -1.80
CA PRO A 117 -17.18 -3.86 -1.43
C PRO A 117 -17.41 -4.84 -2.60
N GLY A 118 -16.59 -5.89 -2.66
CA GLY A 118 -16.69 -6.93 -3.68
C GLY A 118 -15.49 -7.89 -3.62
N ALA A 119 -15.61 -9.03 -4.32
CA ALA A 119 -14.57 -10.06 -4.36
C ALA A 119 -13.25 -9.59 -4.98
N GLU A 120 -13.35 -8.60 -5.86
CA GLU A 120 -12.24 -7.87 -6.46
C GLU A 120 -12.55 -6.38 -6.41
N ARG A 121 -11.62 -5.58 -5.90
CA ARG A 121 -11.77 -4.13 -5.74
C ARG A 121 -10.55 -3.44 -6.30
N VAL A 122 -10.76 -2.41 -7.12
CA VAL A 122 -9.66 -1.64 -7.71
C VAL A 122 -9.60 -0.28 -7.03
N LEU A 123 -8.51 -0.03 -6.31
CA LEU A 123 -8.20 1.28 -5.74
C LEU A 123 -7.19 1.98 -6.64
N THR A 124 -7.65 3.02 -7.34
CA THR A 124 -6.78 3.83 -8.21
C THR A 124 -5.88 4.75 -7.39
N LEU A 125 -4.73 5.12 -7.97
CA LEU A 125 -3.84 6.13 -7.40
C LEU A 125 -4.60 7.43 -7.10
N GLU A 126 -5.43 7.89 -8.03
CA GLU A 126 -6.23 9.11 -7.87
C GLU A 126 -7.20 9.03 -6.68
N ALA A 127 -7.88 7.88 -6.49
CA ALA A 127 -8.79 7.69 -5.36
C ALA A 127 -8.04 7.63 -4.03
N MET A 128 -6.88 6.99 -4.01
CA MET A 128 -5.98 6.96 -2.86
C MET A 128 -5.48 8.38 -2.53
N GLU A 129 -5.03 9.16 -3.51
CA GLU A 129 -4.55 10.54 -3.31
C GLU A 129 -5.65 11.46 -2.77
N ARG A 130 -6.89 11.33 -3.26
CA ARG A 130 -8.04 12.05 -2.70
C ARG A 130 -8.28 11.68 -1.24
N LEU A 131 -8.16 10.40 -0.88
CA LEU A 131 -8.28 9.97 0.52
C LEU A 131 -7.14 10.53 1.38
N PHE A 132 -5.92 10.55 0.87
CA PHE A 132 -4.78 11.14 1.56
C PHE A 132 -4.94 12.66 1.77
N ASN A 133 -5.47 13.40 0.79
CA ASN A 133 -5.76 14.82 0.95
C ASN A 133 -6.78 15.09 2.06
N ARG A 134 -7.74 14.18 2.29
CA ARG A 134 -8.66 14.25 3.43
C ARG A 134 -7.92 14.03 4.75
N LEU A 135 -7.00 13.07 4.83
CA LEU A 135 -6.12 12.89 6.00
C LEU A 135 -5.28 14.15 6.24
N ALA A 136 -4.69 14.75 5.20
CA ALA A 136 -3.92 15.98 5.32
C ALA A 136 -4.78 17.12 5.88
N ALA A 137 -6.03 17.27 5.43
CA ALA A 137 -6.95 18.25 6.00
C ALA A 137 -7.23 18.00 7.49
N VAL A 138 -7.34 16.74 7.91
CA VAL A 138 -7.50 16.37 9.33
C VAL A 138 -6.27 16.73 10.16
N VAL A 139 -5.09 16.44 9.63
CA VAL A 139 -3.80 16.79 10.25
C VAL A 139 -3.63 18.31 10.38
N GLN A 140 -4.21 19.08 9.46
CA GLN A 140 -4.27 20.55 9.52
C GLN A 140 -5.38 21.10 10.44
N GLY A 141 -6.06 20.24 11.21
CA GLY A 141 -7.02 20.63 12.25
C GLY A 141 -8.49 20.44 11.87
N ARG A 142 -8.81 19.88 10.70
CA ARG A 142 -10.19 19.49 10.41
C ARG A 142 -10.60 18.27 11.26
N PRO A 143 -11.80 18.22 11.86
CA PRO A 143 -12.23 17.03 12.59
C PRO A 143 -12.31 15.79 11.70
N ALA A 144 -11.72 14.67 12.14
CA ALA A 144 -11.73 13.40 11.38
C ALA A 144 -13.13 12.91 11.02
N ALA A 145 -14.10 13.11 11.92
CA ALA A 145 -15.50 12.74 11.68
C ALA A 145 -16.14 13.51 10.52
N HIS A 146 -15.78 14.79 10.30
CA HIS A 146 -16.27 15.56 9.16
C HIS A 146 -15.72 15.06 7.83
N GLU A 147 -14.51 14.49 7.87
CA GLU A 147 -13.90 13.84 6.72
C GLU A 147 -14.31 12.37 6.60
N GLY A 148 -15.13 11.83 7.51
CA GLY A 148 -15.49 10.40 7.52
C GLY A 148 -14.27 9.47 7.68
N LEU A 149 -13.23 9.93 8.39
CA LEU A 149 -12.01 9.16 8.63
C LEU A 149 -11.95 8.64 10.07
N PRO A 150 -11.36 7.45 10.29
CA PRO A 150 -11.10 6.96 11.63
C PRO A 150 -10.01 7.81 12.30
N ALA A 151 -10.19 8.12 13.58
CA ALA A 151 -9.12 8.66 14.42
C ALA A 151 -8.17 7.52 14.85
N SER A 152 -7.42 6.99 13.88
CA SER A 152 -6.55 5.82 14.07
C SER A 152 -5.15 6.12 13.52
N PRO A 153 -4.10 6.03 14.35
CA PRO A 153 -2.74 6.26 13.89
C PRO A 153 -2.28 5.12 12.97
N ALA A 154 -2.80 3.91 13.16
CA ALA A 154 -2.56 2.78 12.27
C ALA A 154 -3.15 3.00 10.87
N PHE A 155 -4.34 3.60 10.77
CA PHE A 155 -4.91 3.98 9.48
C PHE A 155 -4.04 5.03 8.79
N ALA A 156 -3.63 6.09 9.51
CA ALA A 156 -2.78 7.13 8.96
C ALA A 156 -1.44 6.57 8.44
N ALA A 157 -0.80 5.67 9.20
CA ALA A 157 0.44 5.02 8.82
C ALA A 157 0.26 4.11 7.59
N SER A 158 -0.78 3.29 7.56
CA SER A 158 -1.04 2.39 6.43
C SER A 158 -1.38 3.13 5.15
N LEU A 159 -2.17 4.21 5.25
CA LEU A 159 -2.48 5.07 4.10
C LEU A 159 -1.23 5.80 3.60
N LEU A 160 -0.38 6.30 4.50
CA LEU A 160 0.89 6.91 4.14
C LEU A 160 1.81 5.92 3.40
N ILE A 161 2.05 4.73 3.95
CA ILE A 161 2.90 3.73 3.31
C ILE A 161 2.36 3.35 1.93
N LEU A 162 1.04 3.13 1.81
CA LEU A 162 0.42 2.83 0.52
C LEU A 162 0.59 3.98 -0.47
N ARG A 163 0.41 5.23 -0.03
CA ARG A 163 0.59 6.43 -0.88
C ARG A 163 1.98 6.46 -1.48
N GLU A 164 3.01 6.44 -0.64
CA GLU A 164 4.39 6.56 -1.12
C GLU A 164 4.73 5.38 -2.04
N LEU A 165 4.32 4.17 -1.67
CA LEU A 165 4.54 2.98 -2.49
C LEU A 165 3.91 3.13 -3.88
N MET A 166 2.63 3.48 -3.97
CA MET A 166 1.94 3.62 -5.25
C MET A 166 2.52 4.78 -6.08
N HIS A 167 2.84 5.91 -5.44
CA HIS A 167 3.30 7.11 -6.13
C HIS A 167 4.75 6.97 -6.66
N HIS A 168 5.66 6.43 -5.85
CA HIS A 168 7.08 6.31 -6.22
C HIS A 168 7.44 5.00 -6.92
N MET A 169 6.63 3.94 -6.79
CA MET A 169 6.75 2.71 -7.59
C MET A 169 5.76 2.68 -8.78
N PRO A 170 5.55 3.84 -9.40
CA PRO A 170 4.35 4.30 -10.13
C PRO A 170 3.27 3.24 -10.45
N PHE A 171 2.58 2.73 -9.43
CA PHE A 171 1.44 1.84 -9.62
C PHE A 171 0.16 2.65 -9.81
N ALA A 172 -0.45 2.56 -10.98
CA ALA A 172 -1.68 3.30 -11.31
C ALA A 172 -2.88 2.87 -10.46
N HIS A 173 -2.88 1.63 -9.98
CA HIS A 173 -3.89 1.10 -9.08
C HIS A 173 -3.34 -0.11 -8.31
N ILE A 174 -4.03 -0.48 -7.23
CA ILE A 174 -3.90 -1.77 -6.55
C ILE A 174 -5.21 -2.54 -6.67
N THR A 175 -5.12 -3.81 -7.03
CA THR A 175 -6.26 -4.74 -7.02
C THR A 175 -6.29 -5.49 -5.68
N LEU A 176 -7.40 -5.38 -4.97
CA LEU A 176 -7.63 -6.05 -3.70
C LEU A 176 -8.54 -7.25 -3.91
N LEU A 177 -8.10 -8.39 -3.39
CA LEU A 177 -8.82 -9.66 -3.52
C LEU A 177 -9.34 -10.08 -2.16
N ASP A 178 -10.51 -10.72 -2.14
CA ASP A 178 -10.99 -11.37 -0.93
C ASP A 178 -10.07 -12.53 -0.53
N LYS A 179 -9.86 -12.66 0.77
CA LYS A 179 -9.11 -13.79 1.33
C LYS A 179 -9.96 -15.05 1.18
N ARG A 180 -9.54 -15.95 0.29
CA ARG A 180 -10.14 -17.30 0.14
C ARG A 180 -9.73 -18.23 1.28
#